data_AF-Q7NF36-F1
#
_entry.id   AF-Q7NF36-F1
#
_cell.length_a   1.000
_cell.length_b   1.000
_cell.length_c   1.000
_cell.angle_alpha   90.00
_cell.angle_beta   90.00
_cell.angle_gamma   90.00
#
_symmetry.space_group_name_H-M   'P 1'
#
loop_
_entity.id
_entity.type
_entity.pdbx_description
1 polymer ?
#
loop_
_entity_poly.entity_id
_entity_poly.type
_entity_poly.pdbx_seq_one_letter_code
_entity_poly.pdbx_strand_id
1 'polypeptide(L)'
;MRHSALVLGLVAISAVSLTGCGSDRAPGASSTEFGYAIECKKPTGDRAPLELRAGEVRQAYDLCLQPKKIAYEGRPAKIIWGQTAPLGPVIAELHQNAQGKPAMEVTGGRNTYQMTLQVGSERIAFNFSASGLDAVSATPRNVVDTSTDFTGELVVPSLRGLGYTDSRGRGTDYGYENSQSTYANSGAAYDEATKESRARETGEGRMVLSIESVNSQTGEIAGSFKSKQSSGLAVLPGEVDVEGRFIGTFKPKKESAS
;
A
#
# COMPACT_ATOMS: atom_id res chain seq x y z
N MET A 1 25.66 79.83 19.78
CA MET A 1 24.63 79.24 20.65
C MET A 1 23.50 78.73 19.78
N ARG A 2 23.16 77.42 19.90
CA ARG A 2 21.82 76.78 19.85
C ARG A 2 20.84 77.22 18.75
N HIS A 3 20.05 76.38 18.05
CA HIS A 3 19.87 74.94 17.87
C HIS A 3 18.77 74.82 16.79
N SER A 4 18.84 73.78 15.93
CA SER A 4 17.73 72.87 15.53
C SER A 4 16.40 73.46 14.99
N ALA A 5 15.72 72.90 13.99
CA ALA A 5 15.42 71.48 13.85
C ALA A 5 15.04 71.09 12.41
N LEU A 6 15.42 69.86 12.08
CA LEU A 6 15.09 69.05 10.92
C LEU A 6 14.08 67.99 11.37
N VAL A 7 13.21 67.53 10.47
CA VAL A 7 12.96 66.10 10.13
C VAL A 7 11.54 65.90 9.58
N LEU A 8 11.53 65.53 8.30
CA LEU A 8 10.49 64.94 7.49
C LEU A 8 10.50 63.40 7.65
N GLY A 9 9.33 62.75 7.50
CA GLY A 9 9.22 61.35 7.07
C GLY A 9 9.45 60.29 8.16
N LEU A 10 8.92 59.08 8.09
CA LEU A 10 8.46 58.29 6.96
C LEU A 10 7.47 57.22 7.47
N VAL A 11 6.52 56.86 6.60
CA VAL A 11 5.51 55.80 6.78
C VAL A 11 6.19 54.43 6.84
N ALA A 12 5.88 53.64 7.87
CA ALA A 12 6.33 52.26 8.03
C ALA A 12 5.37 51.28 7.32
N ILE A 13 5.84 50.61 6.28
CA ILE A 13 5.19 49.45 5.66
C ILE A 13 5.90 48.20 6.23
N SER A 14 5.20 47.47 7.08
CA SER A 14 5.64 46.19 7.63
C SER A 14 5.47 45.08 6.59
N ALA A 15 6.58 44.62 6.03
CA ALA A 15 6.65 43.39 5.25
C ALA A 15 6.56 42.18 6.19
N VAL A 16 5.40 41.52 6.21
CA VAL A 16 5.25 40.19 6.80
C VAL A 16 5.66 39.17 5.75
N SER A 17 6.86 38.63 5.87
CA SER A 17 7.31 37.48 5.11
C SER A 17 6.54 36.24 5.57
N LEU A 18 5.66 35.74 4.70
CA LEU A 18 5.08 34.40 4.81
C LEU A 18 6.18 33.37 4.60
N THR A 19 6.79 32.91 5.69
CA THR A 19 7.54 31.65 5.71
C THR A 19 6.56 30.53 5.41
N GLY A 20 6.71 29.94 4.22
CA GLY A 20 5.90 28.83 3.74
C GLY A 20 5.94 27.66 4.72
N CYS A 21 4.75 27.16 5.06
CA CYS A 21 4.58 25.87 5.69
C CYS A 21 5.02 24.82 4.66
N GLY A 22 6.24 24.31 4.79
CA GLY A 22 6.68 23.15 4.02
C GLY A 22 5.76 21.99 4.37
N SER A 23 4.96 21.53 3.41
CA SER A 23 4.17 20.33 3.60
C SER A 23 5.16 19.17 3.79
N ASP A 24 5.30 18.70 5.02
CA ASP A 24 5.96 17.43 5.28
C ASP A 24 5.19 16.36 4.51
N ARG A 25 5.80 15.96 3.39
CA ARG A 25 5.30 14.99 2.43
C ARG A 25 5.14 13.65 3.14
N ALA A 26 4.12 12.88 2.76
CA ALA A 26 3.98 11.50 3.22
C ALA A 26 5.33 10.76 3.07
N PRO A 27 5.88 10.15 4.13
CA PRO A 27 7.15 9.43 4.06
C PRO A 27 7.12 8.40 2.93
N GLY A 28 8.13 8.42 2.06
CA GLY A 28 8.26 7.45 0.95
C GLY A 28 7.68 7.87 -0.40
N ALA A 29 7.01 9.02 -0.51
CA ALA A 29 6.45 9.50 -1.77
C ALA A 29 6.80 10.95 -2.14
N SER A 30 6.93 11.24 -3.44
CA SER A 30 7.14 12.60 -3.97
C SER A 30 5.90 13.11 -4.70
N SER A 31 5.55 14.38 -4.50
CA SER A 31 4.53 15.10 -5.25
C SER A 31 5.13 15.73 -6.51
N THR A 32 4.51 15.57 -7.68
CA THR A 32 4.81 16.41 -8.85
C THR A 32 4.21 17.81 -8.66
N GLU A 33 4.84 18.81 -9.29
CA GLU A 33 4.62 20.27 -9.14
C GLU A 33 3.17 20.73 -9.42
N PHE A 34 2.31 19.83 -9.93
CA PHE A 34 0.90 20.07 -10.22
C PHE A 34 -0.05 19.04 -9.57
N GLY A 35 0.27 18.53 -8.38
CA GLY A 35 -0.75 18.08 -7.41
C GLY A 35 -1.60 16.83 -7.69
N TYR A 36 -1.31 15.97 -8.70
CA TYR A 36 -2.21 14.83 -9.01
C TYR A 36 -1.59 13.44 -9.09
N ALA A 37 -0.27 13.28 -8.87
CA ALA A 37 0.31 11.94 -8.75
C ALA A 37 1.29 11.89 -7.58
N ILE A 38 0.87 11.23 -6.50
CA ILE A 38 1.80 10.76 -5.47
C ILE A 38 2.50 9.56 -6.09
N GLU A 39 3.82 9.62 -6.25
CA GLU A 39 4.63 8.49 -6.72
C GLU A 39 5.59 8.06 -5.62
N CYS A 40 5.94 6.76 -5.57
CA CYS A 40 7.01 6.34 -4.67
C CYS A 40 8.31 7.09 -5.01
N LYS A 41 9.15 7.38 -4.02
CA LYS A 41 10.46 8.02 -4.27
C LYS A 41 11.30 7.20 -5.27
N LYS A 42 12.23 7.86 -5.95
CA LYS A 42 13.22 7.17 -6.78
C LYS A 42 14.31 6.56 -5.88
N PRO A 43 14.85 5.38 -6.21
CA PRO A 43 15.94 4.79 -5.44
C PRO A 43 17.20 5.64 -5.56
N THR A 44 17.94 5.69 -4.45
CA THR A 44 19.22 6.40 -4.31
C THR A 44 20.38 5.45 -4.00
N GLY A 45 20.11 4.14 -3.96
CA GLY A 45 21.07 3.14 -3.53
C GLY A 45 22.21 2.87 -4.51
N ASP A 46 23.33 2.47 -3.92
CA ASP A 46 24.64 2.20 -4.53
C ASP A 46 24.93 0.71 -4.64
N ARG A 47 23.93 -0.15 -4.38
CA ARG A 47 24.02 -1.62 -4.31
C ARG A 47 24.91 -2.13 -3.16
N ALA A 48 25.23 -1.28 -2.18
CA ALA A 48 25.93 -1.74 -1.00
C ALA A 48 25.02 -2.67 -0.17
N PRO A 49 25.50 -3.87 0.22
CA PRO A 49 24.72 -4.82 0.99
C PRO A 49 24.29 -4.26 2.36
N LEU A 50 23.07 -4.56 2.78
CA LEU A 50 22.57 -4.27 4.11
C LEU A 50 22.76 -5.51 5.01
N GLU A 51 23.65 -5.42 6.00
CA GLU A 51 23.83 -6.49 6.98
C GLU A 51 22.65 -6.55 7.97
N LEU A 52 22.16 -7.75 8.23
CA LEU A 52 21.18 -8.08 9.26
C LEU A 52 21.89 -8.83 10.40
N ARG A 53 21.93 -8.24 11.59
CA ARG A 53 22.50 -8.91 12.76
C ARG A 53 21.49 -9.91 13.32
N ALA A 54 21.99 -11.00 13.90
CA ALA A 54 21.13 -11.98 14.57
C ALA A 54 20.33 -11.30 15.71
N GLY A 55 19.00 -11.50 15.70
CA GLY A 55 18.08 -10.88 16.67
C GLY A 55 17.76 -9.41 16.40
N GLU A 56 18.36 -8.78 15.40
CA GLU A 56 18.01 -7.41 15.01
C GLU A 56 16.73 -7.39 14.19
N VAL A 57 15.83 -6.48 14.54
CA VAL A 57 14.66 -6.13 13.73
C VAL A 57 14.87 -4.73 13.18
N ARG A 58 14.79 -4.58 11.86
CA ARG A 58 14.70 -3.28 11.20
C ARG A 58 13.28 -3.00 10.77
N GLN A 59 12.78 -1.79 11.02
CA GLN A 59 11.43 -1.38 10.68
C GLN A 59 11.45 -0.25 9.64
N ALA A 60 10.55 -0.34 8.67
CA ALA A 60 10.22 0.71 7.74
C ALA A 60 8.81 1.24 8.06
N TYR A 61 8.65 2.56 8.01
CA TYR A 61 7.34 3.23 8.13
C TYR A 61 6.89 3.83 6.80
N ASP A 62 7.70 3.71 5.75
CA ASP A 62 7.55 4.39 4.47
C ASP A 62 7.57 3.41 3.29
N LEU A 63 7.32 2.11 3.55
CA LEU A 63 7.26 1.13 2.47
C LEU A 63 6.13 1.53 1.51
N CYS A 64 6.50 1.72 0.27
CA CYS A 64 5.65 2.23 -0.80
C CYS A 64 5.64 1.22 -1.94
N LEU A 65 4.46 0.76 -2.37
CA LEU A 65 4.29 -0.13 -3.52
C LEU A 65 3.48 0.59 -4.61
N GLN A 66 4.05 0.76 -5.79
CA GLN A 66 3.40 1.42 -6.93
C GLN A 66 3.11 0.41 -8.03
N PRO A 67 1.84 -0.01 -8.21
CA PRO A 67 1.42 -0.80 -9.36
C PRO A 67 1.71 -0.10 -10.69
N LYS A 68 2.14 -0.87 -11.68
CA LYS A 68 2.46 -0.39 -13.04
C LYS A 68 1.76 -1.21 -14.12
N LYS A 69 1.61 -2.52 -13.92
CA LYS A 69 0.86 -3.41 -14.83
C LYS A 69 -0.12 -4.23 -14.03
N ILE A 70 -1.25 -4.51 -14.65
CA ILE A 70 -2.30 -5.30 -14.01
C ILE A 70 -3.01 -6.18 -15.05
N ALA A 71 -3.36 -7.39 -14.64
CA ALA A 71 -4.18 -8.31 -15.42
C ALA A 71 -5.21 -8.98 -14.51
N TYR A 72 -6.33 -9.37 -15.10
CA TYR A 72 -7.37 -10.15 -14.45
C TYR A 72 -7.59 -11.42 -15.27
N GLU A 73 -7.42 -12.59 -14.66
CA GLU A 73 -7.47 -13.88 -15.36
C GLU A 73 -6.55 -13.91 -16.59
N GLY A 74 -5.32 -13.38 -16.43
CA GLY A 74 -4.34 -13.23 -17.52
C GLY A 74 -4.70 -12.20 -18.62
N ARG A 75 -5.88 -11.57 -18.56
CA ARG A 75 -6.29 -10.52 -19.51
C ARG A 75 -5.76 -9.16 -19.05
N PRO A 76 -5.10 -8.38 -19.91
CA PRO A 76 -4.65 -7.03 -19.56
C PRO A 76 -5.81 -6.16 -19.07
N ALA A 77 -5.57 -5.44 -17.98
CA ALA A 77 -6.56 -4.57 -17.36
C ALA A 77 -6.04 -3.13 -17.25
N LYS A 78 -6.97 -2.16 -17.17
CA LYS A 78 -6.64 -0.76 -16.87
C LYS A 78 -7.23 -0.37 -15.54
N ILE A 79 -6.44 0.29 -14.71
CA ILE A 79 -6.95 0.88 -13.47
C ILE A 79 -7.71 2.15 -13.82
N ILE A 80 -9.00 2.19 -13.53
CA ILE A 80 -9.88 3.33 -13.82
C ILE A 80 -10.26 4.11 -12.57
N TRP A 81 -10.03 3.54 -11.39
CA TRP A 81 -10.26 4.18 -10.09
C TRP A 81 -9.37 3.56 -9.00
N GLY A 82 -9.07 4.33 -7.95
CA GLY A 82 -8.38 3.87 -6.75
C GLY A 82 -6.86 4.12 -6.70
N GLN A 83 -6.19 4.28 -7.85
CA GLN A 83 -4.75 4.57 -7.91
C GLN A 83 -4.44 6.07 -7.98
N THR A 84 -5.00 6.87 -7.08
CA THR A 84 -4.58 8.27 -6.92
C THR A 84 -3.24 8.39 -6.19
N ALA A 85 -2.79 7.31 -5.56
CA ALA A 85 -1.50 7.17 -4.88
C ALA A 85 -1.03 5.70 -4.88
N PRO A 86 0.26 5.43 -4.64
CA PRO A 86 0.77 4.09 -4.35
C PRO A 86 0.22 3.53 -3.03
N LEU A 87 0.32 2.22 -2.86
CA LEU A 87 0.13 1.57 -1.57
C LEU A 87 1.18 2.09 -0.59
N GLY A 88 0.77 2.41 0.62
CA GLY A 88 1.63 2.94 1.68
C GLY A 88 1.35 4.39 2.09
N PRO A 89 1.91 4.88 3.20
CA PRO A 89 3.00 4.29 3.97
C PRO A 89 2.60 2.95 4.61
N VAL A 90 3.27 1.87 4.20
CA VAL A 90 3.16 0.54 4.79
C VAL A 90 4.22 0.42 5.88
N ILE A 91 3.85 -0.17 7.00
CA ILE A 91 4.79 -0.52 8.07
C ILE A 91 5.23 -1.96 7.85
N ALA A 92 6.53 -2.15 7.72
CA ALA A 92 7.12 -3.46 7.49
C ALA A 92 8.36 -3.67 8.36
N GLU A 93 8.63 -4.91 8.71
CA GLU A 93 9.79 -5.34 9.48
C GLU A 93 10.67 -6.24 8.63
N LEU A 94 11.98 -6.10 8.78
CA LEU A 94 13.01 -6.88 8.11
C LEU A 94 13.94 -7.45 9.19
N HIS A 95 14.06 -8.77 9.22
CA HIS A 95 14.82 -9.48 10.24
C HIS A 95 15.32 -10.84 9.70
N GLN A 96 16.10 -11.56 10.50
CA GLN A 96 16.42 -12.97 10.21
C GLN A 96 15.44 -13.88 10.95
N ASN A 97 14.78 -14.78 10.22
CA ASN A 97 13.93 -15.78 10.84
C ASN A 97 14.75 -16.83 11.62
N ALA A 98 14.08 -17.77 12.29
CA ALA A 98 14.72 -18.84 13.07
C ALA A 98 15.68 -19.74 12.25
N GLN A 99 15.57 -19.74 10.92
CA GLN A 99 16.42 -20.49 9.99
C GLN A 99 17.58 -19.66 9.44
N GLY A 100 17.77 -18.43 9.92
CA GLY A 100 18.80 -17.50 9.44
C GLY A 100 18.52 -16.92 8.05
N LYS A 101 17.28 -17.02 7.57
CA LYS A 101 16.85 -16.44 6.29
C LYS A 101 16.29 -15.03 6.53
N PRO A 102 16.69 -14.04 5.71
CA PRO A 102 16.01 -12.76 5.68
C PRO A 102 14.50 -12.93 5.48
N ALA A 103 13.71 -12.27 6.32
CA ALA A 103 12.26 -12.23 6.26
C ALA A 103 11.78 -10.78 6.32
N MET A 104 10.80 -10.46 5.47
CA MET A 104 10.11 -9.18 5.41
C MET A 104 8.64 -9.40 5.74
N GLU A 105 8.17 -8.75 6.81
CA GLU A 105 6.80 -8.87 7.30
C GLU A 105 6.08 -7.52 7.26
N VAL A 106 4.86 -7.48 6.75
CA VAL A 106 4.02 -6.28 6.82
C VAL A 106 3.18 -6.30 8.09
N THR A 107 3.47 -5.37 8.99
CA THR A 107 2.84 -5.30 10.33
C THR A 107 1.78 -4.22 10.44
N GLY A 108 1.67 -3.29 9.47
CA GLY A 108 0.62 -2.27 9.50
C GLY A 108 0.73 -1.18 8.44
N GLY A 109 0.22 0.00 8.77
CA GLY A 109 0.12 1.14 7.86
C GLY A 109 -1.01 1.00 6.83
N ARG A 110 -0.96 1.78 5.77
CA ARG A 110 -1.92 1.71 4.65
C ARG A 110 -1.52 0.57 3.70
N ASN A 111 -1.78 -0.65 4.12
CA ASN A 111 -1.37 -1.89 3.46
C ASN A 111 -2.48 -2.57 2.62
N THR A 112 -3.66 -1.95 2.51
CA THR A 112 -4.67 -2.29 1.50
C THR A 112 -5.31 -1.03 0.94
N TYR A 113 -5.67 -1.01 -0.35
CA TYR A 113 -6.67 -0.07 -0.88
C TYR A 113 -7.48 -0.70 -2.01
N GLN A 114 -8.68 -0.15 -2.24
CA GLN A 114 -9.61 -0.63 -3.24
C GLN A 114 -9.33 -0.02 -4.62
N MET A 115 -9.41 -0.84 -5.66
CA MET A 115 -9.20 -0.46 -7.06
C MET A 115 -10.36 -0.92 -7.91
N THR A 116 -10.61 -0.20 -9.01
CA THR A 116 -11.51 -0.66 -10.06
C THR A 116 -10.73 -0.81 -11.36
N LEU A 117 -10.86 -1.99 -11.95
CA LEU A 117 -10.23 -2.38 -13.20
C LEU A 117 -11.25 -2.38 -14.33
N GLN A 118 -10.82 -1.94 -15.50
CA GLN A 118 -11.51 -2.14 -16.77
C GLN A 118 -10.83 -3.30 -17.50
N VAL A 119 -11.57 -4.39 -17.71
CA VAL A 119 -11.12 -5.61 -18.40
C VAL A 119 -12.04 -5.84 -19.61
N GLY A 120 -11.62 -5.40 -20.79
CA GLY A 120 -12.54 -5.34 -21.94
C GLY A 120 -13.73 -4.44 -21.62
N SER A 121 -14.95 -4.99 -21.58
CA SER A 121 -16.18 -4.30 -21.18
C SER A 121 -16.51 -4.45 -19.69
N GLU A 122 -15.85 -5.36 -18.97
CA GLU A 122 -16.13 -5.69 -17.57
C GLU A 122 -15.44 -4.72 -16.61
N ARG A 123 -16.08 -4.46 -15.47
CA ARG A 123 -15.50 -3.68 -14.37
C ARG A 123 -15.32 -4.57 -13.15
N ILE A 124 -14.07 -4.75 -12.75
CA ILE A 124 -13.72 -5.61 -11.60
C ILE A 124 -13.23 -4.70 -10.48
N ALA A 125 -13.97 -4.65 -9.37
CA ALA A 125 -13.50 -4.04 -8.15
C ALA A 125 -12.77 -5.09 -7.32
N PHE A 126 -11.62 -4.74 -6.75
CA PHE A 126 -10.87 -5.61 -5.86
C PHE A 126 -10.04 -4.79 -4.86
N ASN A 127 -9.59 -5.43 -3.79
CA ASN A 127 -8.68 -4.84 -2.82
C ASN A 127 -7.24 -5.25 -3.17
N PHE A 128 -6.39 -4.31 -3.60
CA PHE A 128 -4.97 -4.57 -3.70
C PHE A 128 -4.35 -4.52 -2.30
N SER A 129 -3.76 -5.64 -1.87
CA SER A 129 -3.28 -5.80 -0.51
C SER A 129 -1.80 -6.21 -0.42
N ALA A 130 -1.17 -5.78 0.67
CA ALA A 130 0.05 -6.32 1.23
C ALA A 130 -0.15 -6.68 2.73
N SER A 131 -1.40 -6.76 3.19
CA SER A 131 -1.74 -6.98 4.59
C SER A 131 -1.27 -8.35 5.05
N GLY A 132 -0.50 -8.37 6.15
CA GLY A 132 0.03 -9.60 6.72
C GLY A 132 0.98 -10.34 5.78
N LEU A 133 1.60 -9.65 4.81
CA LEU A 133 2.63 -10.26 3.96
C LEU A 133 3.75 -10.81 4.84
N ASP A 134 4.00 -12.11 4.77
CA ASP A 134 5.11 -12.81 5.41
C ASP A 134 6.01 -13.40 4.32
N ALA A 135 7.04 -12.64 3.93
CA ALA A 135 7.88 -12.96 2.78
C ALA A 135 9.31 -13.33 3.21
N VAL A 136 9.76 -14.50 2.79
CA VAL A 136 11.05 -15.06 3.21
C VAL A 136 11.96 -15.24 1.99
N SER A 137 13.26 -15.05 2.16
CA SER A 137 14.24 -15.35 1.11
C SER A 137 14.47 -16.85 0.93
N ALA A 138 14.93 -17.26 -0.25
CA ALA A 138 15.19 -18.67 -0.51
C ALA A 138 16.33 -19.25 0.36
N THR A 139 17.42 -18.51 0.47
CA THR A 139 18.67 -18.96 1.09
C THR A 139 18.96 -18.28 2.44
N PRO A 140 19.52 -19.00 3.42
CA PRO A 140 20.04 -18.40 4.66
C PRO A 140 21.23 -17.49 4.38
N ARG A 141 21.21 -16.29 4.97
CA ARG A 141 22.24 -15.24 4.81
C ARG A 141 22.00 -14.11 5.80
N ASN A 142 23.05 -13.43 6.21
CA ASN A 142 22.99 -12.29 7.12
C ASN A 142 23.06 -10.95 6.38
N VAL A 143 22.79 -10.94 5.08
CA VAL A 143 22.93 -9.77 4.21
C VAL A 143 21.73 -9.70 3.29
N VAL A 144 21.23 -8.49 3.04
CA VAL A 144 20.26 -8.18 1.98
C VAL A 144 20.93 -7.34 0.91
N ASP A 145 20.99 -7.87 -0.31
CA ASP A 145 21.52 -7.21 -1.51
C ASP A 145 20.63 -7.52 -2.74
N THR A 146 21.07 -7.14 -3.94
CA THR A 146 20.32 -7.32 -5.20
C THR A 146 20.18 -8.77 -5.68
N SER A 147 20.75 -9.74 -4.97
CA SER A 147 20.52 -11.18 -5.19
C SER A 147 19.47 -11.75 -4.23
N THR A 148 18.90 -10.92 -3.36
CA THR A 148 17.83 -11.34 -2.44
C THR A 148 16.49 -11.12 -3.11
N ASP A 149 15.75 -12.21 -3.26
CA ASP A 149 14.33 -12.17 -3.56
C ASP A 149 13.57 -12.65 -2.33
N PHE A 150 12.46 -11.99 -1.99
CA PHE A 150 11.51 -12.47 -0.97
C PHE A 150 10.27 -13.03 -1.66
N THR A 151 9.74 -14.12 -1.13
CA THR A 151 8.44 -14.67 -1.54
C THR A 151 7.60 -14.95 -0.32
N GLY A 152 6.35 -14.51 -0.35
CA GLY A 152 5.45 -14.63 0.79
C GLY A 152 3.98 -14.66 0.42
N GLU A 153 3.18 -15.13 1.37
CA GLU A 153 1.72 -15.10 1.32
C GLU A 153 1.19 -13.84 2.03
N LEU A 154 0.02 -13.37 1.63
CA LEU A 154 -0.68 -12.22 2.19
C LEU A 154 -2.19 -12.47 2.20
N VAL A 155 -2.91 -11.65 2.97
CA VAL A 155 -4.38 -11.72 3.04
C VAL A 155 -4.99 -10.58 2.24
N VAL A 156 -5.99 -10.91 1.43
CA VAL A 156 -6.85 -9.94 0.75
C VAL A 156 -8.13 -9.78 1.57
N PRO A 157 -8.34 -8.65 2.27
CA PRO A 157 -9.57 -8.46 3.03
C PRO A 157 -10.77 -8.37 2.09
N SER A 158 -11.96 -8.75 2.61
CA SER A 158 -13.22 -8.61 1.88
C SER A 158 -13.36 -7.23 1.25
N LEU A 159 -13.85 -7.19 0.01
CA LEU A 159 -14.09 -5.95 -0.72
C LEU A 159 -15.02 -5.00 0.06
N ARG A 160 -15.91 -5.54 0.90
CA ARG A 160 -16.94 -4.79 1.60
C ARG A 160 -16.88 -5.06 3.09
N GLY A 161 -16.94 -3.96 3.86
CA GLY A 161 -17.04 -4.04 5.31
C GLY A 161 -18.40 -4.54 5.77
N LEU A 162 -18.47 -4.94 7.05
CA LEU A 162 -19.67 -5.54 7.67
C LEU A 162 -20.93 -4.66 7.61
N GLY A 163 -20.75 -3.34 7.67
CA GLY A 163 -21.83 -2.34 7.58
C GLY A 163 -22.27 -1.98 6.16
N TYR A 164 -21.72 -2.63 5.12
CA TYR A 164 -22.11 -2.36 3.75
C TYR A 164 -23.53 -2.86 3.47
N THR A 165 -24.32 -2.03 2.79
CA THR A 165 -25.61 -2.40 2.21
C THR A 165 -25.60 -2.15 0.71
N ASP A 166 -26.10 -3.10 -0.07
CA ASP A 166 -26.27 -2.94 -1.51
C ASP A 166 -27.43 -1.98 -1.85
N SER A 167 -27.63 -1.71 -3.15
CA SER A 167 -28.67 -0.79 -3.62
C SER A 167 -30.11 -1.25 -3.33
N ARG A 168 -30.31 -2.52 -2.92
CA ARG A 168 -31.59 -3.05 -2.45
C ARG A 168 -31.69 -3.05 -0.93
N GLY A 169 -30.75 -2.40 -0.25
CA GLY A 169 -30.68 -2.32 1.20
C GLY A 169 -30.28 -3.63 1.86
N ARG A 170 -29.74 -4.61 1.13
CA ARG A 170 -29.33 -5.90 1.68
C ARG A 170 -27.89 -5.82 2.13
N GLY A 171 -27.58 -6.42 3.26
CA GLY A 171 -26.23 -6.41 3.78
C GLY A 171 -25.99 -7.55 4.73
N THR A 172 -24.83 -7.48 5.35
CA THR A 172 -24.23 -8.57 6.10
C THR A 172 -24.61 -8.50 7.58
N ASP A 173 -24.23 -7.43 8.27
CA ASP A 173 -24.59 -7.19 9.68
C ASP A 173 -25.77 -6.21 9.81
N TYR A 174 -26.01 -5.40 8.78
CA TYR A 174 -27.09 -4.43 8.70
C TYR A 174 -27.82 -4.55 7.37
N GLY A 175 -29.09 -4.17 7.35
CA GLY A 175 -29.93 -4.16 6.14
C GLY A 175 -30.93 -5.32 6.09
N TYR A 176 -31.63 -5.41 4.96
CA TYR A 176 -32.62 -6.44 4.72
C TYR A 176 -31.95 -7.78 4.47
N GLU A 177 -32.57 -8.81 5.04
CA GLU A 177 -32.13 -10.16 4.76
C GLU A 177 -32.46 -10.56 3.32
N ASN A 178 -33.53 -10.04 2.73
CA ASN A 178 -34.03 -10.43 1.42
C ASN A 178 -34.26 -9.27 0.46
N SER A 179 -34.46 -9.60 -0.83
CA SER A 179 -34.93 -8.62 -1.79
C SER A 179 -36.39 -8.30 -1.49
N GLN A 180 -36.65 -7.15 -0.89
CA GLN A 180 -38.02 -6.65 -0.72
C GLN A 180 -38.76 -6.44 -2.05
N SER A 181 -38.00 -6.37 -3.15
CA SER A 181 -38.53 -6.15 -4.51
C SER A 181 -38.82 -7.43 -5.28
N THR A 182 -38.50 -8.62 -4.75
CA THR A 182 -38.61 -9.87 -5.51
C THR A 182 -38.88 -11.05 -4.58
N TYR A 183 -39.94 -11.80 -4.86
CA TYR A 183 -40.18 -13.07 -4.19
C TYR A 183 -39.22 -14.12 -4.77
N ALA A 184 -38.32 -14.65 -3.95
CA ALA A 184 -37.51 -15.80 -4.35
C ALA A 184 -38.41 -17.04 -4.38
N ASN A 185 -38.38 -17.78 -5.50
CA ASN A 185 -39.22 -18.96 -5.67
C ASN A 185 -38.69 -20.21 -4.93
N SER A 186 -37.52 -20.11 -4.29
CA SER A 186 -36.91 -21.15 -3.45
C SER A 186 -35.83 -20.57 -2.53
N GLY A 187 -35.45 -21.31 -1.48
CA GLY A 187 -34.33 -20.94 -0.60
C GLY A 187 -32.98 -20.83 -1.34
N ALA A 188 -32.70 -21.73 -2.29
CA ALA A 188 -31.47 -21.68 -3.07
C ALA A 188 -31.39 -20.44 -3.97
N ALA A 189 -32.51 -20.03 -4.59
CA ALA A 189 -32.56 -18.80 -5.39
C ALA A 189 -32.37 -17.55 -4.51
N TYR A 190 -32.80 -17.62 -3.26
CA TYR A 190 -32.61 -16.56 -2.28
C TYR A 190 -31.14 -16.43 -1.85
N ASP A 191 -30.46 -17.54 -1.53
CA ASP A 191 -29.06 -17.54 -1.14
C ASP A 191 -28.18 -17.00 -2.26
N GLU A 192 -28.38 -17.47 -3.49
CA GLU A 192 -27.64 -16.99 -4.66
C GLU A 192 -27.86 -15.48 -4.92
N ALA A 193 -29.11 -15.02 -4.80
CA ALA A 193 -29.42 -13.60 -5.02
C ALA A 193 -28.76 -12.67 -3.99
N THR A 194 -28.44 -13.15 -2.79
CA THR A 194 -27.87 -12.36 -1.68
C THR A 194 -26.38 -12.59 -1.45
N LYS A 195 -25.79 -13.56 -2.14
CA LYS A 195 -24.39 -13.97 -2.00
C LYS A 195 -23.40 -12.80 -2.04
N GLU A 196 -23.49 -11.94 -3.05
CA GLU A 196 -22.60 -10.78 -3.19
C GLU A 196 -22.85 -9.69 -2.13
N SER A 197 -24.09 -9.50 -1.69
CA SER A 197 -24.43 -8.52 -0.64
C SER A 197 -23.82 -8.92 0.71
N ARG A 198 -23.74 -10.24 0.93
CA ARG A 198 -23.40 -10.87 2.21
C ARG A 198 -21.99 -11.46 2.23
N ALA A 199 -21.24 -11.35 1.15
CA ALA A 199 -19.91 -11.90 1.03
C ALA A 199 -18.99 -11.34 2.13
N ARG A 200 -18.42 -12.25 2.92
CA ARG A 200 -17.39 -11.96 3.94
C ARG A 200 -16.06 -12.64 3.63
N GLU A 201 -15.94 -13.23 2.45
CA GLU A 201 -14.79 -14.05 2.10
C GLU A 201 -13.52 -13.18 2.07
N THR A 202 -12.55 -13.57 2.89
CA THR A 202 -11.18 -13.09 2.77
C THR A 202 -10.50 -13.91 1.69
N GLY A 203 -9.82 -13.22 0.78
CA GLY A 203 -8.98 -13.87 -0.22
C GLY A 203 -7.56 -14.07 0.31
N GLU A 204 -6.83 -14.88 -0.42
CA GLU A 204 -5.39 -15.06 -0.25
C GLU A 204 -4.65 -14.44 -1.45
N GLY A 205 -3.38 -14.18 -1.27
CA GLY A 205 -2.50 -13.76 -2.34
C GLY A 205 -1.06 -14.12 -2.03
N ARG A 206 -0.25 -14.10 -3.08
CA ARG A 206 1.19 -14.31 -3.01
C ARG A 206 1.91 -13.13 -3.61
N MET A 207 3.03 -12.73 -3.01
CA MET A 207 3.87 -11.66 -3.53
C MET A 207 5.34 -12.09 -3.57
N VAL A 208 5.99 -11.75 -4.68
CA VAL A 208 7.44 -11.86 -4.87
C VAL A 208 8.00 -10.45 -4.92
N LEU A 209 9.01 -10.17 -4.10
CA LEU A 209 9.75 -8.91 -4.06
C LEU A 209 11.16 -9.18 -4.56
N SER A 210 11.56 -8.53 -5.64
CA SER A 210 12.91 -8.63 -6.20
C SER A 210 13.69 -7.35 -5.95
N ILE A 211 14.83 -7.47 -5.27
CA ILE A 211 15.63 -6.31 -4.88
C ILE A 211 16.54 -5.87 -6.02
N GLU A 212 16.48 -4.59 -6.37
CA GLU A 212 17.25 -4.02 -7.47
C GLU A 212 18.24 -2.95 -6.99
N SER A 213 17.97 -2.36 -5.82
CA SER A 213 18.81 -1.33 -5.21
C SER A 213 18.76 -1.42 -3.69
N VAL A 214 19.93 -1.29 -3.07
CA VAL A 214 20.09 -1.19 -1.62
C VAL A 214 21.03 -0.02 -1.34
N ASN A 215 20.72 0.76 -0.32
CA ASN A 215 21.59 1.78 0.26
C ASN A 215 21.82 1.42 1.73
N SER A 216 23.00 0.88 2.05
CA SER A 216 23.30 0.43 3.41
C SER A 216 23.41 1.58 4.41
N GLN A 217 23.78 2.78 3.98
CA GLN A 217 23.89 3.98 4.83
C GLN A 217 22.52 4.46 5.30
N THR A 218 21.55 4.49 4.39
CA THR A 218 20.18 4.94 4.69
C THR A 218 19.26 3.78 5.11
N GLY A 219 19.61 2.54 4.84
CA GLY A 219 18.71 1.39 5.00
C GLY A 219 17.61 1.34 3.93
N GLU A 220 17.75 2.11 2.85
CA GLU A 220 16.80 2.08 1.73
C GLU A 220 16.94 0.79 0.93
N ILE A 221 15.80 0.13 0.67
CA ILE A 221 15.69 -1.04 -0.18
C ILE A 221 14.62 -0.75 -1.23
N ALA A 222 14.92 -1.03 -2.49
CA ALA A 222 13.99 -0.83 -3.60
C ALA A 222 14.11 -1.92 -4.64
N GLY A 223 13.04 -2.11 -5.41
CA GLY A 223 13.04 -3.00 -6.55
C GLY A 223 11.67 -3.19 -7.15
N SER A 224 11.42 -4.36 -7.71
CA SER A 224 10.15 -4.72 -8.36
C SER A 224 9.37 -5.73 -7.53
N PHE A 225 8.04 -5.73 -7.70
CA PHE A 225 7.18 -6.75 -7.12
C PHE A 225 6.28 -7.36 -8.17
N LYS A 226 5.96 -8.63 -7.95
CA LYS A 226 4.89 -9.35 -8.66
C LYS A 226 3.97 -9.94 -7.61
N SER A 227 2.69 -9.60 -7.68
CA SER A 227 1.68 -10.12 -6.77
C SER A 227 0.55 -10.74 -7.54
N LYS A 228 0.04 -11.85 -7.01
CA LYS A 228 -1.08 -12.61 -7.54
C LYS A 228 -2.08 -12.77 -6.41
N GLN A 229 -3.26 -12.19 -6.57
CA GLN A 229 -4.23 -12.01 -5.49
C GLN A 229 -5.63 -12.44 -5.94
N SER A 230 -6.41 -13.02 -5.04
CA SER A 230 -7.85 -13.20 -5.27
C SER A 230 -8.54 -11.84 -5.43
N SER A 231 -9.52 -11.75 -6.34
CA SER A 231 -10.36 -10.56 -6.52
C SER A 231 -11.27 -10.28 -5.32
N GLY A 232 -11.52 -11.30 -4.48
CA GLY A 232 -12.42 -11.22 -3.33
C GLY A 232 -13.90 -11.04 -3.69
N LEU A 233 -14.27 -11.28 -4.95
CA LEU A 233 -15.66 -11.21 -5.44
C LEU A 233 -16.33 -12.59 -5.32
N ALA A 234 -17.54 -12.63 -4.74
CA ALA A 234 -18.24 -13.90 -4.51
C ALA A 234 -19.01 -14.40 -5.74
N VAL A 235 -19.46 -13.47 -6.60
CA VAL A 235 -20.20 -13.78 -7.84
C VAL A 235 -19.29 -13.89 -9.06
N LEU A 236 -18.22 -13.07 -9.12
CA LEU A 236 -17.24 -13.12 -10.20
C LEU A 236 -15.83 -13.28 -9.61
N PRO A 237 -15.55 -14.42 -8.94
CA PRO A 237 -14.24 -14.68 -8.40
C PRO A 237 -13.23 -14.75 -9.54
N GLY A 238 -12.00 -14.38 -9.24
CA GLY A 238 -10.90 -14.54 -10.16
C GLY A 238 -9.59 -14.03 -9.58
N GLU A 239 -8.54 -14.16 -10.38
CA GLU A 239 -7.18 -13.83 -10.01
C GLU A 239 -6.76 -12.49 -10.63
N VAL A 240 -6.12 -11.66 -9.82
CA VAL A 240 -5.53 -10.38 -10.23
C VAL A 240 -4.02 -10.46 -10.11
N ASP A 241 -3.34 -10.30 -11.25
CA ASP A 241 -1.89 -10.14 -11.30
C ASP A 241 -1.54 -8.66 -11.26
N VAL A 242 -0.68 -8.25 -10.33
CA VAL A 242 -0.20 -6.88 -10.16
C VAL A 242 1.32 -6.87 -10.19
N GLU A 243 1.90 -6.15 -11.15
CA GLU A 243 3.33 -5.90 -11.21
C GLU A 243 3.61 -4.42 -10.96
N GLY A 244 4.70 -4.14 -10.26
CA GLY A 244 5.07 -2.76 -9.97
C GLY A 244 6.45 -2.64 -9.36
N ARG A 245 6.69 -1.50 -8.74
CA ARG A 245 7.93 -1.21 -8.00
C ARG A 245 7.64 -0.95 -6.54
N PHE A 246 8.59 -1.25 -5.68
CA PHE A 246 8.54 -0.92 -4.26
C PHE A 246 9.79 -0.19 -3.80
N ILE A 247 9.67 0.55 -2.71
CA ILE A 247 10.78 1.19 -2.02
C ILE A 247 10.41 1.43 -0.55
N GLY A 248 11.35 1.23 0.36
CA GLY A 248 11.17 1.51 1.80
C GLY A 248 12.50 1.70 2.51
N THR A 249 12.48 2.34 3.67
CA THR A 249 13.66 2.68 4.47
C THR A 249 13.65 1.92 5.78
N PHE A 250 14.47 0.87 5.88
CA PHE A 250 14.53 -0.03 7.04
C PHE A 250 15.59 0.43 8.03
N LYS A 251 15.15 0.91 9.19
CA LYS A 251 16.02 1.36 10.29
C LYS A 251 15.93 0.40 11.47
N PRO A 252 16.99 0.24 12.29
CA PRO A 252 16.89 -0.55 13.51
C PRO A 252 15.69 -0.09 14.35
N LYS A 253 14.80 -1.03 14.70
CA LYS A 253 13.63 -0.77 15.52
C LYS A 253 14.13 -0.34 16.89
N LYS A 254 13.81 0.88 17.31
CA LYS A 254 14.13 1.32 18.67
C LYS A 254 13.29 0.48 19.62
N GLU A 255 13.94 -0.25 20.54
CA GLU A 255 13.22 -0.79 21.69
C GLU A 255 12.55 0.38 22.41
N SER A 256 11.23 0.30 22.58
CA SER A 256 10.52 1.21 23.45
C SER A 256 11.12 1.04 24.85
N ALA A 257 11.84 2.06 25.34
CA ALA A 257 12.18 2.14 26.75
C ALA A 257 10.85 2.08 27.52
N SER A 258 10.64 0.98 28.25
CA SER A 258 9.50 0.78 29.15
C SER A 258 9.52 1.78 30.29
#